data_AF-A0A166VK53-F1
#
_entry.id   AF-A0A166VK53-F1
#
_cell.length_a   1.000
_cell.length_b   1.000
_cell.length_c   1.000
_cell.angle_alpha   90.00
_cell.angle_beta   90.00
_cell.angle_gamma   90.00
#
_symmetry.space_group_name_H-M   'P 1'
#
loop_
_entity.id
_entity.type
_entity.pdbx_description
1 polymer ?
#
loop_
_entity_poly.entity_id
_entity_poly.type
_entity_poly.pdbx_seq_one_letter_code
_entity_poly.pdbx_strand_id
1 'polypeptide(L)'
;MGLLPIFEYLMPCEEWTAAMQVELLGKLPPEWWARWERRSKYFAEDGQMLDTNRPVWAWDFHFETAMQEWRRALGMELMSSGGKEALLAMLKPMLRYKPEERCSMTDVLRSKWMNDSAMLDFEKLQKQPLPS
;
A
#
# COMPACT_ATOMS: atom_id res chain seq x y z
N MET A 1 21.08 1.22 19.16
CA MET A 1 19.67 0.80 19.25
C MET A 1 19.44 -0.14 18.08
N GLY A 2 19.21 -1.42 18.37
CA GLY A 2 19.34 -2.52 17.41
C GLY A 2 18.39 -2.44 16.23
N LEU A 3 18.91 -2.81 15.05
CA LEU A 3 18.13 -3.04 13.85
C LEU A 3 17.10 -4.14 14.14
N LEU A 4 15.82 -3.79 14.10
CA LEU A 4 14.74 -4.77 14.14
C LEU A 4 14.74 -5.53 12.80
N PRO A 5 14.82 -6.88 12.79
CA PRO A 5 14.75 -7.68 11.58
C PRO A 5 13.43 -7.47 10.84
N ILE A 6 13.52 -7.48 9.51
CA ILE A 6 12.44 -7.23 8.52
C ILE A 6 11.23 -8.19 8.59
N PHE A 7 11.17 -9.15 9.52
CA PHE A 7 10.06 -10.11 9.65
C PHE A 7 9.54 -10.31 11.09
N GLU A 8 9.91 -9.48 12.06
CA GLU A 8 9.60 -9.76 13.47
C GLU A 8 8.16 -9.47 13.92
N TYR A 9 7.28 -8.93 13.06
CA TYR A 9 5.85 -8.84 13.37
C TYR A 9 4.95 -9.14 12.15
N LEU A 10 5.10 -10.33 11.57
CA LEU A 10 4.21 -10.83 10.52
C LEU A 10 3.43 -12.07 10.97
N MET A 11 2.80 -12.00 12.14
CA MET A 11 1.63 -12.84 12.43
C MET A 11 0.38 -11.98 12.54
N PRO A 12 -0.01 -11.19 11.51
CA PRO A 12 -1.35 -10.66 11.52
C PRO A 12 -2.29 -11.86 11.45
N CYS A 13 -3.14 -12.06 12.46
CA CYS A 13 -4.18 -13.07 12.33
C CYS A 13 -5.02 -12.71 11.09
N GLU A 14 -5.62 -13.72 10.45
CA GLU A 14 -6.36 -13.53 9.20
C GLU A 14 -7.40 -12.40 9.30
N GLU A 15 -8.02 -12.27 10.49
CA GLU A 15 -8.99 -11.22 10.80
C GLU A 15 -8.38 -9.82 10.81
N TRP A 16 -7.21 -9.66 11.42
CA TRP A 16 -6.51 -8.38 11.46
C TRP A 16 -6.07 -7.98 10.05
N THR A 17 -5.56 -8.95 9.28
CA THR A 17 -5.21 -8.73 7.87
C THR A 17 -6.42 -8.29 7.05
N ALA A 18 -7.56 -8.97 7.20
CA ALA A 18 -8.80 -8.61 6.52
C ALA A 18 -9.29 -7.22 6.91
N ALA A 19 -9.21 -6.84 8.20
CA ALA A 19 -9.58 -5.51 8.66
C ALA A 19 -8.68 -4.43 8.06
N MET A 20 -7.36 -4.62 8.08
CA MET A 20 -6.42 -3.69 7.46
C MET A 20 -6.67 -3.54 5.95
N GLN A 21 -6.99 -4.65 5.26
CA GLN A 21 -7.32 -4.58 3.84
C GLN A 21 -8.58 -3.77 3.60
N VAL A 22 -9.63 -3.94 4.42
CA VAL A 22 -10.88 -3.17 4.28
C VAL A 22 -10.68 -1.69 4.59
N GLU A 23 -9.85 -1.35 5.57
CA GLU A 23 -9.49 0.05 5.84
C GLU A 23 -8.75 0.72 4.67
N LEU A 24 -7.86 -0.02 4.02
CA LEU A 24 -7.04 0.51 2.92
C LEU A 24 -7.79 0.55 1.59
N LEU A 25 -8.50 -0.53 1.25
CA LEU A 25 -9.07 -0.79 -0.08
C LEU A 25 -10.58 -0.53 -0.14
N GLY A 26 -11.23 -0.42 1.01
CA GLY A 26 -12.68 -0.33 1.14
C GLY A 26 -13.34 -1.69 1.34
N LYS A 27 -14.67 -1.71 1.36
CA LYS A 27 -15.47 -2.90 1.65
C LYS A 27 -15.15 -4.06 0.71
N LEU A 28 -15.06 -5.28 1.26
CA LEU A 28 -14.91 -6.50 0.48
C LEU A 28 -16.06 -6.69 -0.53
N PRO A 29 -15.84 -7.45 -1.62
CA PRO A 29 -16.91 -7.93 -2.48
C PRO A 29 -18.05 -8.56 -1.67
N PRO A 30 -19.33 -8.38 -2.04
CA PRO A 30 -20.48 -8.81 -1.24
C PRO A 30 -20.43 -10.27 -0.80
N GLU A 31 -19.99 -11.16 -1.68
CA GLU A 31 -19.86 -12.59 -1.42
C GLU A 31 -18.80 -12.93 -0.36
N TRP A 32 -17.74 -12.13 -0.25
CA TRP A 32 -16.67 -12.30 0.74
C TRP A 32 -17.05 -11.59 2.04
N TRP A 33 -17.66 -10.41 1.93
CA TRP A 33 -18.19 -9.67 3.07
C TRP A 33 -19.18 -10.51 3.88
N ALA A 34 -20.12 -11.17 3.20
CA ALA A 34 -21.12 -12.02 3.84
C ALA A 34 -20.52 -13.25 4.55
N ARG A 35 -19.36 -13.76 4.06
CA ARG A 35 -18.67 -14.91 4.66
C ARG A 35 -17.79 -14.55 5.85
N TRP A 36 -17.45 -13.28 6.02
CA TRP A 36 -16.60 -12.86 7.12
C TRP A 36 -17.41 -12.70 8.42
N GLU A 37 -17.50 -13.77 9.18
CA GLU A 37 -18.31 -13.84 10.41
C GLU A 37 -17.90 -12.79 11.45
N ARG A 38 -16.59 -12.55 11.60
CA ARG A 38 -16.04 -11.65 12.62
C ARG A 38 -15.95 -10.18 12.19
N ARG A 39 -16.41 -9.82 10.98
CA ARG A 39 -16.40 -8.44 10.49
C ARG A 39 -17.13 -7.45 11.41
N SER A 40 -18.19 -7.90 12.09
CA SER A 40 -19.02 -7.09 12.98
C SER A 40 -18.30 -6.64 14.26
N LYS A 41 -17.12 -7.19 14.55
CA LYS A 41 -16.23 -6.67 15.59
C LYS A 41 -15.53 -5.38 15.18
N TYR A 42 -15.39 -5.14 13.88
CA TYR A 42 -14.57 -4.08 13.32
C TYR A 42 -15.38 -3.05 12.52
N PHE A 43 -16.44 -3.51 11.84
CA PHE A 43 -17.19 -2.71 10.87
C PHE A 43 -18.71 -2.85 11.04
N ALA A 44 -19.42 -1.77 10.75
CA ALA A 44 -20.85 -1.76 10.48
C ALA A 44 -21.15 -2.46 9.14
N GLU A 45 -22.42 -2.79 8.91
CA GLU A 45 -22.82 -3.58 7.73
C GLU A 45 -22.54 -2.86 6.40
N ASP A 46 -22.49 -1.54 6.40
CA ASP A 46 -22.11 -0.71 5.24
C ASP A 46 -20.58 -0.66 4.99
N GLY A 47 -19.77 -1.24 5.88
CA GLY A 47 -18.31 -1.27 5.80
C GLY A 47 -17.63 -0.10 6.53
N GLN A 48 -18.37 0.78 7.22
CA GLN A 48 -17.76 1.80 8.06
C GLN A 48 -17.17 1.19 9.33
N MET A 49 -16.02 1.70 9.77
CA MET A 49 -15.39 1.23 11.01
C MET A 49 -16.23 1.58 12.23
N LEU A 50 -16.30 0.64 13.19
CA LEU A 50 -16.99 0.85 14.46
C LEU A 50 -16.16 1.70 15.44
N ASP A 51 -14.84 1.53 15.42
CA ASP A 51 -13.93 2.32 16.24
C ASP A 51 -13.58 3.64 15.53
N THR A 52 -14.29 4.70 15.90
CA THR A 52 -14.06 6.06 15.39
C THR A 52 -13.00 6.84 16.16
N ASN A 53 -12.49 6.28 17.28
CA ASN A 53 -11.52 6.97 18.13
C ASN A 53 -10.07 6.76 17.66
N ARG A 54 -9.84 5.83 16.73
CA ARG A 54 -8.54 5.61 16.11
C ARG A 54 -8.43 6.26 14.73
N PRO A 55 -7.23 6.67 14.33
CA PRO A 55 -7.00 7.15 12.96
C PRO A 55 -7.28 6.04 11.96
N VAL A 56 -7.93 6.40 10.85
CA VAL A 56 -8.16 5.47 9.72
C VAL A 56 -6.84 5.24 9.00
N TRP A 57 -6.42 3.99 8.88
CA TRP A 57 -5.20 3.61 8.16
C TRP A 57 -5.44 3.52 6.65
N ALA A 58 -5.85 4.63 6.07
CA ALA A 58 -6.05 4.77 4.63
C ALA A 58 -4.72 5.01 3.89
N TRP A 59 -4.80 5.12 2.56
CA TRP A 59 -3.65 5.37 1.68
C TRP A 59 -2.74 6.51 2.14
N ASP A 60 -3.31 7.61 2.62
CA ASP A 60 -2.52 8.78 3.04
C ASP A 60 -1.71 8.51 4.31
N PHE A 61 -2.30 7.80 5.27
CA PHE A 61 -1.63 7.41 6.50
C PHE A 61 -0.45 6.47 6.20
N HIS A 62 -0.68 5.44 5.39
CA HIS A 62 0.38 4.51 4.99
C HIS A 62 1.44 5.17 4.13
N PHE A 63 1.06 6.09 3.24
CA PHE A 63 2.01 6.84 2.44
C PHE A 63 2.97 7.66 3.33
N GLU A 64 2.45 8.35 4.34
CA GLU A 64 3.31 9.14 5.25
C GLU A 64 4.18 8.21 6.11
N THR A 65 3.55 7.29 6.84
CA THR A 65 4.24 6.47 7.86
C THR A 65 5.16 5.40 7.28
N ALA A 66 4.75 4.74 6.19
CA ALA A 66 5.53 3.66 5.60
C ALA A 66 6.59 4.14 4.60
N MET A 67 6.52 5.38 4.12
CA MET A 67 7.48 5.89 3.12
C MET A 67 8.10 7.24 3.49
N GLN A 68 7.30 8.28 3.75
CA GLN A 68 7.85 9.63 3.93
C GLN A 68 8.63 9.78 5.24
N GLU A 69 8.14 9.20 6.33
CA GLU A 69 8.84 9.20 7.62
C GLU A 69 10.22 8.54 7.49
N TRP A 70 10.30 7.39 6.82
CA TRP A 70 11.57 6.70 6.60
C TRP A 70 12.51 7.48 5.69
N ARG A 71 12.01 8.07 4.60
CA ARG A 71 12.82 8.96 3.75
C ARG A 71 13.37 10.14 4.53
N ARG A 72 12.55 10.78 5.35
CA ARG A 72 12.95 11.89 6.23
C ARG A 72 14.02 11.45 7.22
N ALA A 73 13.83 10.31 7.89
CA ALA A 73 14.78 9.76 8.85
C ALA A 73 16.13 9.40 8.22
N LEU A 74 16.13 8.98 6.95
CA LEU A 74 17.33 8.65 6.19
C LEU A 74 17.93 9.84 5.42
N GLY A 75 17.37 11.05 5.57
CA GLY A 75 17.83 12.23 4.84
C GLY A 75 17.64 12.16 3.32
N MET A 76 16.71 11.30 2.85
CA MET A 76 16.36 11.16 1.44
C MET A 76 15.37 12.24 1.01
N GLU A 77 15.37 12.54 -0.29
CA GLU A 77 14.36 13.43 -0.87
C GLU A 77 12.94 12.86 -0.67
N LEU A 78 12.04 13.72 -0.17
CA LEU A 78 10.64 13.37 0.02
C LEU A 78 9.94 13.23 -1.32
N MET A 79 8.99 12.31 -1.42
CA MET A 79 8.20 12.18 -2.65
C MET A 79 7.27 13.39 -2.81
N SER A 80 7.21 13.96 -4.01
CA SER A 80 6.27 15.02 -4.33
C SER A 80 4.81 14.51 -4.32
N SER A 81 3.85 15.44 -4.25
CA SER A 81 2.42 15.13 -4.38
C SER A 81 2.10 14.45 -5.71
N GLY A 82 2.68 14.93 -6.82
CA GLY A 82 2.51 14.30 -8.14
C GLY A 82 3.09 12.88 -8.19
N GLY A 83 4.21 12.63 -7.49
CA GLY A 83 4.77 11.28 -7.34
C GLY A 83 3.85 10.36 -6.54
N LYS A 84 3.31 10.85 -5.42
CA LYS A 84 2.30 10.14 -4.63
C LYS A 84 1.10 9.75 -5.47
N GLU A 85 0.52 10.69 -6.20
CA GLU A 85 -0.65 10.46 -7.05
C GLU A 85 -0.36 9.40 -8.11
N ALA A 86 0.79 9.50 -8.79
CA ALA A 86 1.20 8.52 -9.79
C ALA A 86 1.40 7.12 -9.19
N LEU A 87 2.04 7.03 -8.02
CA LEU A 87 2.24 5.76 -7.31
C LEU A 87 0.90 5.13 -6.92
N LEU A 88 0.01 5.90 -6.29
CA LEU A 88 -1.30 5.42 -5.85
C LEU A 88 -2.19 5.03 -7.04
N ALA A 89 -2.10 5.76 -8.16
CA ALA A 89 -2.79 5.42 -9.40
C ALA A 89 -2.33 4.07 -9.97
N MET A 90 -1.08 3.66 -9.72
CA MET A 90 -0.57 2.33 -10.09
C MET A 90 -0.98 1.25 -9.06
N LEU A 91 -0.82 1.51 -7.76
CA LEU A 91 -1.05 0.51 -6.71
C LEU A 91 -2.54 0.12 -6.55
N LYS A 92 -3.46 1.10 -6.64
CA LYS A 92 -4.90 0.84 -6.46
C LYS A 92 -5.46 -0.22 -7.42
N PRO A 93 -5.22 -0.17 -8.74
CA PRO A 93 -5.68 -1.24 -9.64
C PRO A 93 -4.91 -2.55 -9.48
N MET A 94 -3.65 -2.54 -9.00
CA MET A 94 -2.90 -3.77 -8.70
C MET A 94 -3.50 -4.54 -7.51
N LEU A 95 -4.04 -3.81 -6.54
CA LEU A 95 -4.50 -4.34 -5.26
C LEU A 95 -6.02 -4.54 -5.19
N ARG A 96 -6.73 -4.54 -6.33
CA ARG A 96 -8.15 -4.89 -6.34
C ARG A 96 -8.37 -6.30 -5.79
N TYR A 97 -9.47 -6.45 -5.07
CA TYR A 97 -9.84 -7.71 -4.43
C TYR A 97 -9.93 -8.86 -5.43
N LYS A 98 -10.77 -8.70 -6.46
CA LYS A 98 -10.95 -9.71 -7.50
C LYS A 98 -9.75 -9.73 -8.44
N PRO A 99 -9.08 -10.88 -8.61
CA PRO A 99 -7.96 -11.00 -9.54
C PRO A 99 -8.29 -10.54 -10.96
N GLU A 100 -9.52 -10.80 -11.42
CA GLU A 100 -9.99 -10.46 -12.77
C GLU A 100 -10.18 -8.95 -12.98
N GLU A 101 -10.29 -8.18 -11.88
CA GLU A 101 -10.39 -6.73 -11.92
C GLU A 101 -9.02 -6.04 -11.83
N ARG A 102 -7.96 -6.78 -11.49
CA ARG A 102 -6.61 -6.23 -11.36
C ARG A 102 -6.07 -5.82 -12.71
N CYS A 103 -5.25 -4.77 -12.72
CA CYS A 103 -4.53 -4.39 -13.93
C CYS A 103 -3.51 -5.48 -14.34
N SER A 104 -3.19 -5.50 -15.63
CA SER A 104 -2.17 -6.41 -16.14
C SER A 104 -0.76 -5.91 -15.79
N MET A 105 0.23 -6.82 -15.86
CA MET A 105 1.64 -6.43 -15.76
C MET A 105 2.01 -5.35 -16.80
N THR A 106 1.46 -5.42 -18.00
CA THR A 106 1.70 -4.41 -19.05
C THR A 106 1.18 -3.04 -18.65
N ASP A 107 0.02 -2.95 -17.99
CA ASP A 107 -0.52 -1.69 -17.49
C ASP A 107 0.36 -1.10 -16.38
N VAL A 108 0.87 -1.94 -15.48
CA VAL A 108 1.80 -1.54 -14.41
C VAL A 108 3.08 -0.93 -15.02
N LEU A 109 3.70 -1.63 -15.97
CA LEU A 109 4.91 -1.16 -16.65
C LEU A 109 4.67 0.14 -17.44
N ARG A 110 3.46 0.36 -17.95
CA ARG A 110 3.07 1.58 -18.66
C ARG A 110 2.61 2.72 -17.75
N SER A 111 2.48 2.48 -16.45
CA SER A 111 2.02 3.50 -15.51
C SER A 111 2.97 4.70 -15.50
N LYS A 112 2.41 5.89 -15.20
CA LYS A 112 3.17 7.11 -15.04
C LYS A 112 4.30 6.95 -14.03
N TRP A 113 4.02 6.28 -12.90
CA TRP A 113 5.00 6.05 -11.85
C TRP A 113 6.21 5.25 -12.33
N MET A 114 5.97 4.16 -13.07
CA MET A 114 7.07 3.34 -13.59
C MET A 114 7.92 4.12 -14.60
N ASN A 115 7.30 4.81 -15.55
CA ASN A 115 8.04 5.50 -16.61
C ASN A 115 8.76 6.77 -16.12
N ASP A 116 8.15 7.55 -15.23
CA ASP A 116 8.69 8.85 -14.83
C ASP A 116 9.58 8.79 -13.59
N SER A 117 9.64 7.64 -12.91
CA SER A 117 10.43 7.51 -11.68
C SER A 117 11.24 6.22 -11.68
N ALA A 118 10.60 5.06 -11.58
CA ALA A 118 11.31 3.80 -11.34
C ALA A 118 12.27 3.42 -12.49
N MET A 119 11.83 3.57 -13.74
CA MET A 119 12.66 3.26 -14.92
C MET A 119 13.80 4.25 -15.10
N LEU A 120 13.56 5.54 -14.87
CA LEU A 120 14.62 6.54 -14.94
C LEU A 120 15.73 6.27 -13.91
N ASP A 121 15.35 5.92 -12.68
CA ASP A 121 16.34 5.60 -11.65
C ASP A 121 17.06 4.29 -11.94
N PHE A 122 16.35 3.28 -12.45
CA PHE A 122 16.95 2.03 -12.91
C PHE A 122 17.97 2.25 -14.03
N GLU A 123 17.64 3.06 -15.04
CA GLU A 123 18.56 3.39 -16.13
C GLU A 123 19.78 4.19 -15.65
N LYS A 124 19.61 5.09 -14.68
CA LYS A 124 20.75 5.80 -14.06
C LYS A 124 21.68 4.82 -13.35
N LEU A 125 21.12 3.86 -12.63
CA LEU A 125 21.90 2.83 -11.93
C LEU A 125 22.66 1.93 -12.91
N GLN A 126 22.04 1.53 -14.03
CA GLN A 126 22.73 0.74 -15.06
C GLN A 126 23.90 1.48 -15.70
N LYS A 127 23.84 2.81 -15.78
CA LYS A 127 24.87 3.67 -16.37
C LYS A 127 25.98 4.04 -15.38
N GLN A 128 25.83 3.75 -14.08
CA GLN A 128 26.90 3.96 -13.10
C GLN A 128 27.95 2.86 -13.22
N PRO A 129 29.26 3.20 -13.24
CA PRO A 129 30.30 2.19 -13.11
C PRO A 129 30.14 1.44 -11.80
N LEU A 130 30.32 0.12 -11.82
CA LEU A 130 30.37 -0.67 -10.59
C LEU A 130 31.44 -0.08 -9.65
N PRO A 131 31.16 0.07 -8.34
CA PRO A 131 32.16 0.56 -7.41
C PRO A 131 33.37 -0.37 -7.42
N SER A 132 34.56 0.23 -7.55
CA SER A 132 35.88 -0.42 -7.56
C SER A 132 36.23 -1.03 -6.21
#